data_AF-A0A954QQU9-F1
#
_entry.id   AF-A0A954QQU9-F1
#
_cell.length_a   1.000
_cell.length_b   1.000
_cell.length_c   1.000
_cell.angle_alpha   90.00
_cell.angle_beta   90.00
_cell.angle_gamma   90.00
#
_symmetry.space_group_name_H-M   'P 1'
#
loop_
_entity.id
_entity.type
_entity.pdbx_description
1 polymer ?
#
loop_
_entity_poly.entity_id
_entity_poly.type
_entity_poly.pdbx_seq_one_letter_code
_entity_poly.pdbx_strand_id
1 'polypeptide(L)' 'HEQRTIGDVNDDGVFNSADLIVLFEANAYEQGVTARSSFNTGDFNGDGLFDSSDLVFALQAGTYVV' A
#
# COMPACT_ATOMS: atom_id res chain seq x y z
N HIS A 1 -14.41 8.62 -13.26
CA HIS A 1 -13.36 8.66 -12.24
C HIS A 1 -13.20 7.25 -11.75
N GLU A 2 -12.16 6.55 -12.20
CA GLU A 2 -11.87 5.20 -11.73
C GLU A 2 -11.53 5.27 -10.24
N GLN A 3 -12.26 4.51 -9.45
CA GLN A 3 -12.12 4.46 -8.00
C GLN A 3 -11.01 3.47 -7.70
N ARG A 4 -9.85 3.96 -7.27
CA ARG A 4 -8.68 3.11 -7.01
C ARG A 4 -8.92 2.24 -5.78
N THR A 5 -8.70 0.95 -5.90
CA THR A 5 -8.82 -0.02 -4.81
C THR A 5 -7.67 0.18 -3.82
N ILE A 6 -7.97 0.27 -2.52
CA ILE A 6 -6.92 0.36 -1.49
C ILE A 6 -6.07 -0.91 -1.54
N GLY A 7 -4.74 -0.75 -1.60
CA GLY A 7 -3.77 -1.83 -1.69
C GLY A 7 -3.37 -2.23 -3.12
N ASP A 8 -4.12 -1.79 -4.15
CA ASP A 8 -3.81 -2.05 -5.57
C ASP A 8 -2.76 -1.06 -6.09
N VAL A 9 -1.50 -1.46 -5.96
CA VAL A 9 -0.34 -0.63 -6.31
C VAL A 9 0.20 -0.91 -7.71
N ASN A 10 -0.13 -2.07 -8.28
CA ASN A 10 0.24 -2.43 -9.65
C ASN A 10 -0.84 -2.04 -10.69
N ASP A 11 -1.98 -1.52 -10.24
CA ASP A 11 -3.12 -1.04 -11.06
C ASP A 11 -3.77 -2.15 -11.91
N ASP A 12 -3.76 -3.39 -11.40
CA ASP A 12 -4.41 -4.54 -12.05
C ASP A 12 -5.90 -4.71 -11.65
N GLY A 13 -6.39 -3.85 -10.76
CA GLY A 13 -7.76 -3.82 -10.28
C GLY A 13 -7.99 -4.69 -9.04
N VAL A 14 -6.96 -5.37 -8.52
CA VAL A 14 -7.07 -6.35 -7.45
C VAL A 14 -6.00 -6.09 -6.40
N PHE A 15 -6.39 -6.00 -5.12
CA PHE A 15 -5.40 -6.03 -4.04
C PHE A 15 -5.06 -7.49 -3.66
N ASN A 16 -3.85 -7.95 -3.99
CA ASN A 16 -3.38 -9.30 -3.66
C ASN A 16 -1.87 -9.34 -3.33
N SER A 17 -1.30 -10.55 -3.23
CA SER A 17 0.12 -10.73 -2.88
C SER A 17 1.11 -10.11 -3.89
N ALA A 18 0.73 -9.92 -5.16
CA ALA A 18 1.55 -9.26 -6.16
C ALA A 18 1.79 -7.78 -5.82
N ASP A 19 0.79 -7.08 -5.29
CA ASP A 19 0.94 -5.70 -4.80
C ASP A 19 1.93 -5.61 -3.64
N LEU A 20 1.84 -6.57 -2.71
CA LEU A 20 2.75 -6.62 -1.57
C LEU A 20 4.20 -6.81 -2.01
N ILE A 21 4.44 -7.64 -3.03
CA ILE A 21 5.78 -7.80 -3.61
C ILE A 21 6.28 -6.46 -4.16
N VAL A 22 5.47 -5.76 -4.96
CA VAL A 22 5.82 -4.43 -5.51
C VAL A 22 6.14 -3.42 -4.40
N LEU A 23 5.36 -3.41 -3.32
CA LEU A 23 5.59 -2.53 -2.17
C LEU A 23 6.92 -2.81 -1.47
N PHE A 24 7.25 -4.08 -1.22
CA PHE A 24 8.47 -4.42 -0.49
C PHE A 24 9.74 -4.28 -1.34
N GLU A 25 9.64 -4.38 -2.66
CA GLU A 25 10.76 -4.08 -3.57
C GLU A 25 11.22 -2.60 -3.46
N ALA A 26 10.33 -1.69 -3.07
CA ALA A 26 10.66 -0.27 -2.89
C ALA A 26 11.54 0.02 -1.65
N ASN A 27 11.74 -0.95 -0.75
CA ASN A 27 12.55 -0.82 0.47
C ASN A 27 12.16 0.37 1.39
N ALA A 28 10.91 0.83 1.33
CA ALA A 28 10.41 1.97 2.11
C ALA A 28 9.73 1.58 3.44
N TYR A 29 9.43 0.29 3.63
CA TYR A 29 8.73 -0.21 4.81
C TYR A 29 9.49 0.09 6.10
N GLU A 30 8.80 0.73 7.05
CA GLU A 30 9.30 1.03 8.41
C GLU A 30 10.60 1.87 8.41
N GLN A 31 10.83 2.67 7.37
CA GLN A 31 11.98 3.60 7.32
C GLN A 31 11.69 4.94 8.02
N GLY A 32 10.42 5.22 8.35
CA GLY A 32 10.00 6.48 8.95
C GLY A 32 10.23 7.68 8.01
N VAL A 33 10.55 8.85 8.57
CA VAL A 33 10.63 10.12 7.81
C VAL A 33 11.75 10.16 6.75
N THR A 34 12.67 9.20 6.75
CA THR A 34 13.75 9.13 5.74
C THR A 34 13.25 8.61 4.39
N ALA A 35 12.12 7.90 4.36
CA ALA A 35 11.46 7.44 3.15
C ALA A 35 9.98 7.86 3.17
N ARG A 36 9.71 9.09 2.70
CA ARG A 36 8.32 9.53 2.52
C ARG A 36 7.65 8.69 1.44
N SER A 37 6.44 8.25 1.75
CA SER A 37 5.65 7.43 0.85
C SER A 37 4.49 8.20 0.23
N SER A 38 3.96 7.61 -0.84
CA SER A 38 2.70 7.95 -1.49
C SER A 38 1.89 6.67 -1.60
N PHE A 39 0.64 6.74 -2.07
CA PHE A 39 -0.20 5.56 -2.28
C PHE A 39 0.53 4.44 -3.05
N ASN A 40 1.26 4.78 -4.13
CA ASN A 40 1.99 3.79 -4.95
C ASN A 40 3.15 3.11 -4.22
N THR A 41 3.58 3.67 -3.09
CA THR A 41 4.71 3.18 -2.30
C THR A 41 4.29 2.80 -0.88
N GLY A 42 2.98 2.65 -0.64
CA GLY A 42 2.43 2.06 0.58
C GLY A 42 1.79 3.02 1.59
N ASP A 43 1.72 4.34 1.31
CA ASP A 43 1.00 5.30 2.17
C ASP A 43 -0.51 5.24 1.88
N PHE A 44 -1.19 4.29 2.53
CA PHE A 44 -2.61 4.04 2.33
C PHE A 44 -3.48 4.83 3.29
N ASN A 45 -2.96 5.16 4.48
CA ASN A 45 -3.69 5.94 5.48
C ASN A 45 -3.52 7.47 5.28
N GLY A 46 -2.56 7.91 4.45
CA GLY A 46 -2.31 9.30 4.11
C GLY A 46 -1.41 10.07 5.08
N ASP A 47 -0.67 9.40 5.96
CA ASP A 47 0.24 10.03 6.94
C ASP A 47 1.65 10.31 6.37
N GLY A 48 1.93 9.83 5.16
CA GLY A 48 3.17 10.05 4.43
C GLY A 48 4.28 9.05 4.75
N LEU A 49 3.99 7.97 5.48
CA LEU A 49 4.89 6.86 5.74
C LEU A 49 4.36 5.58 5.08
N PHE A 50 5.23 4.58 4.95
CA PHE A 50 4.78 3.22 4.67
C PHE A 50 5.19 2.35 5.87
N ASP A 51 4.22 2.02 6.70
CA ASP A 51 4.44 1.21 7.89
C ASP A 51 3.30 0.21 8.13
N SER A 52 3.38 -0.49 9.27
CA SER A 52 2.38 -1.49 9.63
C SER A 52 0.94 -0.93 9.68
N SER A 53 0.76 0.36 9.95
CA SER A 53 -0.56 0.99 10.04
C SER A 53 -1.25 1.09 8.68
N ASP A 54 -0.49 1.27 7.59
CA ASP A 54 -1.00 1.23 6.22
C ASP A 54 -1.52 -0.15 5.85
N LEU A 55 -0.76 -1.19 6.20
CA LEU A 55 -1.17 -2.58 5.96
C LEU A 55 -2.46 -2.92 6.73
N VAL A 56 -2.56 -2.49 7.99
CA VAL A 56 -3.79 -2.65 8.78
C VAL A 56 -4.95 -1.88 8.13
N PHE A 57 -4.73 -0.64 7.71
CA PHE A 57 -5.75 0.18 7.04
C PHE A 57 -6.25 -0.49 5.75
N ALA A 58 -5.35 -0.99 4.91
CA ALA A 58 -5.69 -1.67 3.66
C ALA A 58 -6.44 -2.99 3.90
N LEU A 59 -6.01 -3.79 4.88
CA LEU A 59 -6.69 -5.05 5.22
C LEU A 59 -8.08 -4.81 5.84
N GLN A 60 -8.24 -3.74 6.62
CA GLN A 60 -9.53 -3.33 7.19
C GLN A 60 -10.53 -2.86 6.11
N ALA A 61 -10.05 -2.37 4.96
CA ALA A 61 -10.90 -2.06 3.82
C ALA A 61 -11.56 -3.31 3.20
N GLY A 62 -11.05 -4.52 3.51
CA GLY A 62 -11.64 -5.79 3.08
C GLY A 62 -11.50 -6.09 1.59
N THR A 63 -10.55 -5.44 0.90
CA THR A 63 -10.32 -5.57 -0.55
C THR A 63 -9.29 -6.64 -0.92
N TYR A 64 -8.56 -7.18 0.07
CA TYR A 64 -7.53 -8.20 -0.18
C TYR A 64 -8.15 -9.53 -0.64
N VAL A 65 -7.61 -10.10 -1.72
CA VAL A 65 -7.98 -11.41 -2.22
C VAL A 65 -6.75 -12.32 -2.38
N VAL A 66 -7.01 -13.63 -2.39
CA VAL A 66 -5.99 -14.69 -2.46
C VAL A 66 -5.86 -15.22 -3.87
#